data_AF-A0A9D5AUM2-F1
#
_entry.id   AF-A0A9D5AUM2-F1
#
_cell.length_a   1.000
_cell.length_b   1.000
_cell.length_c   1.000
_cell.angle_alpha   90.00
_cell.angle_beta   90.00
_cell.angle_gamma   90.00
#
_symmetry.space_group_name_H-M   'P 1'
#
loop_
_entity.id
_entity.type
_entity.pdbx_description
1 polymer ?
#
loop_
_entity_poly.entity_id
_entity_poly.type
_entity_poly.pdbx_seq_one_letter_code
_entity_poly.pdbx_strand_id
1 'polypeptide(L)'
;MLEAEKDEILWCDGDDAVYTTRAGYNRLKESINQEILELDQINAFRFLWGIQVPAKIKVFVWRLLLNRCATKDQLKKRGLCTAMNDVV
;
A
#
# COMPACT_ATOMS: atom_id res chain seq x y z
N MET A 1 -32.32 37.01 16.16
CA MET A 1 -32.05 36.31 14.89
C MET A 1 -30.59 35.91 14.96
N LEU A 2 -30.32 34.70 15.44
CA LEU A 2 -28.96 34.18 15.51
C LEU A 2 -28.59 33.78 14.09
N GLU A 3 -27.65 34.51 13.48
CA GLU A 3 -27.09 34.10 12.20
C GLU A 3 -26.45 32.73 12.40
N ALA A 4 -26.92 31.73 11.64
CA ALA A 4 -26.34 30.40 11.67
C ALA A 4 -24.89 30.51 11.20
N GLU A 5 -23.96 30.27 12.13
CA GLU A 5 -22.54 30.22 11.83
C GLU A 5 -22.32 29.21 10.70
N LYS A 6 -21.61 29.64 9.66
CA LYS A 6 -21.48 28.89 8.43
C LYS A 6 -20.54 27.72 8.69
N ASP A 7 -21.04 26.49 8.62
CA ASP A 7 -20.20 25.30 8.72
C ASP A 7 -19.15 25.30 7.60
N GLU A 8 -17.88 25.44 7.96
CA GLU A 8 -16.74 25.35 7.04
C GLU A 8 -15.90 24.11 7.38
N ILE A 9 -15.67 23.27 6.36
CA ILE A 9 -14.81 22.09 6.52
C ILE A 9 -13.35 22.56 6.45
N LEU A 10 -12.76 22.77 7.61
CA LEU A 10 -11.33 23.08 7.76
C LEU A 10 -10.53 21.78 7.62
N TRP A 11 -9.94 21.57 6.45
CA TRP A 11 -8.99 20.48 6.24
C TRP A 11 -7.61 20.93 6.74
N CYS A 12 -7.26 20.60 7.99
CA CYS A 12 -6.07 21.06 8.72
C CYS A 12 -4.74 20.46 8.24
N ASP A 13 -4.47 20.38 6.94
CA ASP A 13 -3.25 19.77 6.39
C ASP A 13 -2.32 20.78 5.66
N GLY A 14 -2.63 22.07 5.72
CA GLY A 14 -1.76 23.13 5.20
C GLY A 14 -1.92 24.44 5.97
N ASP A 15 -0.84 25.22 6.05
CA ASP A 15 -0.80 26.53 6.73
C ASP A 15 -1.83 27.54 6.17
N ASP A 16 -2.28 27.33 4.93
CA ASP A 16 -3.24 28.19 4.23
C ASP A 16 -4.69 27.66 4.24
N ALA A 17 -5.01 26.64 5.06
CA ALA A 17 -6.35 26.02 5.17
C ALA A 17 -6.93 25.40 3.86
N VAL A 18 -6.14 25.32 2.79
CA VAL A 18 -6.53 24.73 1.50
C VAL A 18 -5.95 23.32 1.37
N TYR A 19 -6.82 22.32 1.34
CA TYR A 19 -6.40 20.94 1.06
C TYR A 19 -6.05 20.78 -0.41
N THR A 20 -4.77 20.58 -0.69
CA THR A 20 -4.30 20.25 -2.03
C THR A 20 -4.07 18.75 -2.17
N THR A 21 -4.23 18.23 -3.39
CA THR A 21 -3.85 16.84 -3.71
C THR A 21 -2.41 16.54 -3.31
N ARG A 22 -1.52 17.55 -3.37
CA ARG A 22 -0.12 17.45 -2.95
C ARG A 22 0.03 17.26 -1.44
N ALA A 23 -0.68 18.05 -0.63
CA ALA A 23 -0.67 17.91 0.82
C ALA A 23 -1.20 16.53 1.24
N GLY A 24 -2.33 16.11 0.66
CA GLY A 24 -2.89 14.78 0.89
C GLY A 24 -1.95 13.64 0.49
N TYR A 25 -1.29 13.76 -0.67
CA TYR A 25 -0.31 12.77 -1.11
C TYR A 25 0.91 12.70 -0.17
N ASN A 26 1.43 13.84 0.29
CA ASN A 26 2.57 13.88 1.20
C ASN A 26 2.24 13.26 2.55
N ARG A 27 1.09 13.58 3.12
CA ARG A 27 0.63 12.96 4.36
C ARG A 27 0.42 11.46 4.20
N LEU A 28 -0.17 11.03 3.08
CA LEU A 28 -0.29 9.60 2.78
C LEU A 28 1.09 8.95 2.70
N LYS A 29 2.04 9.59 2.03
CA LYS A 29 3.43 9.14 1.90
C LYS A 29 4.15 9.04 3.25
N GLU A 30 3.83 9.91 4.20
CA GLU A 30 4.34 9.87 5.58
C GLU A 30 3.66 8.78 6.42
N SER A 31 2.35 8.57 6.22
CA SER A 31 1.56 7.56 6.94
C SER A 31 1.83 6.12 6.48
N ILE A 32 2.19 5.97 5.20
CA ILE A 32 2.70 4.72 4.68
C ILE A 32 4.10 4.61 5.27
N ASN A 33 4.25 3.73 6.28
CA ASN A 33 5.57 3.20 6.63
C ASN A 33 6.23 2.81 5.32
N GLN A 34 7.19 3.61 4.86
CA GLN A 34 7.98 3.25 3.70
C GLN A 34 8.73 2.01 4.15
N GLU A 35 8.20 0.83 3.80
CA GLU A 35 9.01 -0.38 3.76
C GLU A 35 10.18 0.01 2.87
N ILE A 36 11.33 0.26 3.50
CA ILE A 36 12.55 0.62 2.80
C ILE A 36 12.81 -0.58 1.90
N LEU A 37 12.51 -0.41 0.62
CA LEU A 37 12.76 -1.45 -0.36
C LEU A 37 14.26 -1.70 -0.35
N GLU A 38 14.65 -2.92 -0.02
CA GLU A 38 16.03 -3.33 -0.12
C GLU A 38 16.50 -3.17 -1.58
N LEU A 39 17.80 -2.93 -1.75
CA LEU A 39 18.39 -2.69 -3.08
C LEU A 39 18.05 -3.82 -4.06
N ASP A 40 17.98 -5.05 -3.57
CA ASP A 40 17.60 -6.24 -4.35
C ASP A 40 16.16 -6.18 -4.84
N GLN A 41 15.23 -5.68 -4.03
CA GLN A 41 13.83 -5.50 -4.42
C GLN A 41 13.70 -4.41 -5.49
N ILE A 42 14.45 -3.31 -5.35
CA ILE A 42 14.50 -2.24 -6.36
C ILE A 42 15.04 -2.79 -7.69
N ASN A 43 16.13 -3.56 -7.64
CA ASN A 43 16.73 -4.19 -8.82
C ASN A 43 15.76 -5.18 -9.48
N ALA A 44 15.05 -6.00 -8.69
CA ALA A 44 14.05 -6.94 -9.19
C ALA A 44 12.88 -6.23 -9.88
N PHE A 45 12.37 -5.13 -9.32
CA PHE A 45 11.33 -4.33 -9.96
C PHE A 45 11.81 -3.64 -11.24
N ARG A 46 13.03 -3.09 -11.24
CA ARG A 46 13.63 -2.50 -12.46
C ARG A 46 13.72 -3.53 -13.57
N PHE A 47 14.17 -4.74 -13.25
CA PHE A 47 14.23 -5.85 -14.20
C PHE A 47 12.83 -6.23 -14.70
N LEU A 48 11.87 -6.44 -13.79
CA LEU A 48 10.50 -6.81 -14.12
C LEU A 48 9.84 -5.87 -15.15
N TRP A 49 9.99 -4.56 -14.94
CA TRP A 49 9.39 -3.57 -15.84
C TRP A 49 10.13 -3.43 -17.17
N GLY A 50 11.43 -3.76 -17.21
CA GLY A 50 12.27 -3.75 -18.42
C GLY A 50 12.07 -4.95 -19.36
N ILE A 51 11.51 -6.07 -18.89
CA ILE A 51 11.29 -7.26 -19.75
C ILE A 51 10.17 -6.99 -20.78
N GLN A 52 10.34 -7.47 -22.02
CA GLN A 52 9.30 -7.44 -23.05
C GLN A 52 8.32 -8.63 -22.89
N VAL A 53 7.49 -8.57 -21.86
CA VAL A 53 6.37 -9.51 -21.65
C VAL A 53 5.04 -8.76 -21.60
N PRO A 54 3.91 -9.42 -21.94
CA PRO A 54 2.59 -8.85 -21.77
C PRO A 54 2.37 -8.29 -20.36
N ALA A 55 1.66 -7.16 -20.26
CA ALA A 55 1.42 -6.46 -18.99
C ALA A 55 0.78 -7.37 -17.91
N LYS A 56 -0.07 -8.31 -18.31
CA LYS A 56 -0.70 -9.29 -17.40
C LYS A 56 0.35 -10.10 -16.63
N ILE A 57 1.45 -10.48 -17.29
CA ILE A 57 2.54 -11.23 -16.67
C ILE A 57 3.33 -10.33 -15.73
N LYS A 58 3.63 -9.08 -16.15
CA LYS A 58 4.33 -8.11 -15.29
C LYS A 58 3.58 -7.88 -13.98
N VAL A 59 2.27 -7.65 -14.08
CA VAL A 59 1.38 -7.45 -12.91
C VAL A 59 1.33 -8.69 -12.04
N PHE A 60 1.26 -9.89 -12.61
CA PHE A 60 1.28 -11.13 -11.84
C PHE A 60 2.59 -11.29 -11.05
N VAL A 61 3.74 -11.12 -11.70
CA VAL A 61 5.05 -11.24 -11.05
C VAL A 61 5.27 -10.15 -10.01
N TRP A 62 4.81 -8.92 -10.24
CA TRP A 62 4.86 -7.84 -9.24
C TRP A 62 4.08 -8.22 -7.97
N ARG A 63 2.88 -8.79 -8.13
CA ARG A 63 2.07 -9.30 -7.00
C ARG A 63 2.75 -10.47 -6.29
N LEU A 64 3.46 -11.32 -7.04
CA LEU A 64 4.23 -12.43 -6.49
C LEU A 64 5.42 -11.94 -5.64
N LEU A 65 6.21 -10.99 -6.16
CA LEU A 65 7.36 -10.39 -5.46
C LEU A 65 6.94 -9.66 -4.18
N LEU A 66 5.81 -8.96 -4.21
CA LEU A 66 5.24 -8.31 -3.03
C LEU A 66 4.59 -9.29 -2.04
N ASN A 67 4.74 -10.60 -2.23
CA ASN A 67 4.17 -11.60 -1.34
C ASN A 67 2.62 -11.43 -1.20
N ARG A 68 1.98 -10.81 -2.19
CA ARG A 68 0.54 -10.52 -2.24
C ARG A 68 -0.25 -11.58 -2.98
N CYS A 69 0.42 -12.61 -3.50
CA CYS A 69 -0.25 -13.85 -3.87
C CYS A 69 -0.48 -14.68 -2.60
N ALA A 70 -1.70 -15.16 -2.38
CA ALA A 70 -2.05 -16.00 -1.24
C ALA A 70 -1.46 -17.41 -1.44
N THR A 71 -0.14 -17.54 -1.30
CA THR A 71 0.54 -18.83 -1.28
C THR A 71 0.33 -19.48 0.08
N LYS A 72 0.28 -20.81 0.14
CA LYS A 72 0.16 -21.57 1.41
C LYS A 72 1.18 -21.10 2.46
N ASP A 73 2.40 -20.80 2.03
CA ASP A 73 3.46 -20.30 2.91
C ASP A 73 3.24 -18.86 3.39
N GLN A 74 2.64 -18.00 2.56
CA GLN A 74 2.24 -16.65 2.94
C GLN A 74 1.11 -16.67 3.99
N LEU A 75 0.14 -17.56 3.82
CA LEU A 75 -0.95 -17.74 4.79
C LEU A 75 -0.44 -18.30 6.12
N LYS A 76 0.52 -19.24 6.10
CA LYS A 76 1.21 -19.71 7.31
C LYS A 76 2.00 -18.60 8.01
N LYS A 77 2.79 -17.81 7.27
CA LYS A 77 3.55 -16.68 7.83
C LYS A 77 2.66 -15.64 8.50
N ARG A 78 1.43 -15.47 8.01
CA ARG A 78 0.42 -14.56 8.58
C ARG A 78 -0.40 -15.19 9.70
N GLY A 79 -0.13 -16.43 10.10
CA GLY A 79 -0.87 -17.14 11.14
C GLY A 79 -2.28 -17.59 10.73
N LEU A 80 -2.61 -17.53 9.44
CA LEU A 80 -3.95 -17.83 8.91
C LEU A 80 -4.14 -19.31 8.55
N CYS A 81 -3.04 -20.08 8.44
CA CYS A 81 -3.09 -21.53 8.29
C CYS A 81 -2.74 -22.23 9.61
N THR A 82 -3.63 -22.12 10.60
CA THR A 82 -3.68 -23.08 11.71
C THR A 82 -4.44 -24.31 11.21
N ALA A 83 -3.74 -25.43 11.00
CA ALA A 83 -4.41 -26.72 11.08
C ALA A 83 -4.79 -26.90 12.55
N MET A 84 -6.01 -26.54 12.91
CA MET A 84 -6.59 -26.91 14.21
C MET A 84 -6.94 -28.39 14.15
N ASN A 85 -6.24 -29.17 14.98
CA ASN A 85 -6.65 -30.42 15.62
C ASN A 85 -7.18 -31.57 14.74
N ASP A 86 -6.30 -32.52 14.43
CA ASP A 86 -6.67 -33.94 14.46
C ASP A 86 -5.98 -34.56 15.68
N VAL A 87 -6.57 -34.34 16.85
CA VAL A 87 -6.35 -35.18 18.03
C VAL A 87 -7.38 -36.30 17.94
N VAL A 88 -6.92 -37.51 17.66
CA VAL A 88 -7.59 -38.78 18.00
C VAL A 88 -6.54 -39.71 18.59
#